data_AF-A0A1Y1JWC2-F1
#
_entry.id   AF-A0A1Y1JWC2-F1
#
_cell.length_a   1.000
_cell.length_b   1.000
_cell.length_c   1.000
_cell.angle_alpha   90.00
_cell.angle_beta   90.00
_cell.angle_gamma   90.00
#
_symmetry.space_group_name_H-M   'P 1'
#
loop_
_entity.id
_entity.type
_entity.pdbx_description
1 polymer ?
#
loop_
_entity_poly.entity_id
_entity_poly.type
_entity_poly.pdbx_seq_one_letter_code
_entity_poly.pdbx_strand_id
1 'polypeptide(L)'
;MGYNSFARFLLLLCVQIKQHNGARILGIVPTPSYSHQVVFQPIWTELALRGHDLTVLTTDPMNNSSLPNLKEIDLGFAYDLWNVKHNFTHMIRTAPDSLLKFIDRYVEMVDDIVDHQLAHPEVKALITNKTEHFDLLMLEYPYPSLTTFSERFACPFIGMTSLDAHSNIYDAVGNPSHPVLNPDFSLPFGGSLNFRQRVLSLLFQTYTRLYVRMYSYPKLESQVRKHFGDGYPPLGDIAIKSCG
;
A
#
# COMPACT_ATOMS: atom_id res chain seq x y z
N MET A 1 -1.63 21.43 -56.20
CA MET A 1 -1.18 21.90 -54.88
C MET A 1 -1.73 21.13 -53.67
N GLY A 2 -2.72 20.22 -53.81
CA GLY A 2 -3.35 19.56 -52.64
C GLY A 2 -2.67 18.28 -52.09
N TYR A 3 -1.88 17.57 -52.89
CA TYR A 3 -1.32 16.26 -52.51
C TYR A 3 -0.29 16.33 -51.37
N ASN A 4 0.55 17.39 -51.37
CA ASN A 4 1.57 17.60 -50.33
C ASN A 4 0.96 17.98 -48.97
N SER A 5 -0.20 18.63 -48.96
CA SER A 5 -0.89 18.99 -47.71
C SER A 5 -1.58 17.79 -47.07
N PHE A 6 -2.16 16.90 -47.88
CA PHE A 6 -2.78 15.66 -47.39
C PHE A 6 -1.74 14.65 -46.87
N ALA A 7 -0.62 14.49 -47.58
CA ALA A 7 0.49 13.66 -47.13
C ALA A 7 1.11 14.18 -45.81
N ARG A 8 1.26 15.50 -45.65
CA ARG A 8 1.70 16.13 -44.39
C ARG A 8 0.70 15.92 -43.25
N PHE A 9 -0.60 16.02 -43.53
CA PHE A 9 -1.65 15.76 -42.53
C PHE A 9 -1.64 14.30 -42.07
N LEU A 10 -1.51 13.34 -42.99
CA LEU A 10 -1.36 11.92 -42.67
C LEU A 10 -0.07 11.64 -41.88
N LEU A 11 1.05 12.28 -42.23
CA LEU A 11 2.31 12.16 -41.47
C LEU A 11 2.18 12.70 -40.05
N LEU A 12 1.50 13.85 -39.87
CA LEU A 12 1.22 14.42 -38.54
C LEU A 12 0.30 13.53 -37.71
N LEU A 13 -0.73 12.93 -38.32
CA LEU A 13 -1.59 11.91 -37.69
C LEU A 13 -0.78 10.66 -37.30
N CYS A 14 0.08 10.13 -38.17
CA CYS A 14 0.93 8.98 -37.85
C CYS A 14 1.96 9.26 -36.76
N VAL A 15 2.45 10.50 -36.63
CA VAL A 15 3.35 10.92 -35.55
C VAL A 15 2.58 11.06 -34.23
N GLN A 16 1.33 11.53 -34.24
CA GLN A 16 0.47 11.59 -33.05
C GLN A 16 0.03 10.20 -32.54
N ILE A 17 -0.11 9.21 -33.43
CA ILE A 17 -0.48 7.83 -33.05
C ILE A 17 0.67 7.09 -32.34
N LYS A 18 1.89 7.64 -32.31
CA LYS A 18 3.08 7.00 -31.70
C LYS A 18 3.47 7.50 -30.29
N GLN A 19 2.63 8.27 -29.61
CA GLN A 19 2.89 8.70 -28.22
C GLN A 19 1.72 8.33 -27.29
N HIS A 20 1.41 7.05 -27.19
CA HIS A 20 0.82 6.55 -25.94
C HIS A 20 1.99 6.04 -25.08
N ASN A 21 2.71 6.97 -24.44
CA ASN A 21 3.59 6.58 -23.35
C ASN A 21 2.68 6.10 -22.21
N GLY A 22 2.73 4.80 -21.91
CA GLY A 22 2.09 4.32 -20.70
C GLY A 22 2.75 4.96 -19.48
N ALA A 23 1.95 5.26 -18.47
CA ALA A 23 2.46 5.75 -17.19
C ALA A 23 3.46 4.75 -16.57
N ARG A 24 4.48 5.27 -15.89
CA ARG A 24 5.39 4.50 -15.05
C ARG A 24 4.78 4.35 -13.66
N ILE A 25 4.42 3.12 -13.28
CA ILE A 25 3.64 2.84 -12.07
C ILE A 25 4.50 2.05 -11.08
N LEU A 26 4.55 2.52 -9.84
CA LEU A 26 5.12 1.77 -8.72
C LEU A 26 3.99 1.04 -7.98
N GLY A 27 3.96 -0.28 -8.05
CA GLY A 27 3.07 -1.12 -7.25
C GLY A 27 3.76 -1.57 -5.96
N ILE A 28 3.09 -1.53 -4.82
CA ILE A 28 3.65 -2.02 -3.55
C ILE A 28 2.63 -2.87 -2.81
N VAL A 29 2.92 -4.15 -2.62
CA VAL A 29 2.11 -5.10 -1.85
C VAL A 29 3.03 -5.77 -0.82
N PRO A 30 3.21 -5.16 0.36
CA PRO A 30 4.22 -5.57 1.33
C PRO A 30 3.80 -6.81 2.13
N THR A 31 2.52 -7.20 2.13
CA THR A 31 2.04 -8.30 2.98
C THR A 31 2.58 -9.64 2.50
N PRO A 32 3.31 -10.41 3.33
CA PRO A 32 3.78 -11.75 3.00
C PRO A 32 2.64 -12.78 3.13
N SER A 33 1.70 -12.71 2.20
CA SER A 33 0.58 -13.65 2.09
C SER A 33 0.04 -13.68 0.68
N TYR A 34 -0.02 -14.87 0.08
CA TYR A 34 -0.48 -15.07 -1.29
C TYR A 34 -1.87 -14.46 -1.57
N SER A 35 -2.78 -14.48 -0.59
CA SER A 35 -4.12 -13.88 -0.75
C SER A 35 -4.09 -12.36 -0.92
N HIS A 36 -3.09 -11.69 -0.35
CA HIS A 36 -2.89 -10.25 -0.51
C HIS A 36 -2.27 -9.92 -1.87
N GLN A 37 -1.58 -10.88 -2.49
CA GLN A 37 -0.93 -10.71 -3.78
C GLN A 37 -1.87 -11.00 -4.95
N VAL A 38 -2.54 -12.16 -4.92
CA VAL A 38 -3.36 -12.67 -6.03
C VAL A 38 -4.51 -11.73 -6.44
N VAL A 39 -5.02 -10.92 -5.50
CA VAL A 39 -6.09 -9.94 -5.77
C VAL A 39 -5.61 -8.80 -6.66
N PHE A 40 -4.34 -8.41 -6.57
CA PHE A 40 -3.77 -7.30 -7.34
C PHE A 40 -3.03 -7.75 -8.61
N GLN A 41 -2.62 -9.02 -8.70
CA GLN A 41 -1.95 -9.57 -9.89
C GLN A 41 -2.68 -9.32 -11.23
N PRO A 42 -4.03 -9.45 -11.32
CA PRO A 42 -4.76 -9.08 -12.53
C PRO A 42 -4.62 -7.59 -12.88
N ILE A 43 -4.54 -6.70 -11.89
CA ILE A 43 -4.35 -5.25 -12.11
C ILE A 43 -2.99 -5.00 -12.77
N TRP A 44 -1.93 -5.62 -12.24
CA TRP A 44 -0.58 -5.50 -12.80
C TRP A 44 -0.51 -6.03 -14.24
N THR A 45 -1.13 -7.18 -14.47
CA THR A 45 -1.22 -7.80 -15.79
C THR A 45 -1.92 -6.89 -16.79
N GLU A 46 -3.09 -6.39 -16.44
CA GLU A 46 -3.91 -5.57 -17.34
C GLU A 46 -3.27 -4.18 -17.60
N LEU A 47 -2.61 -3.58 -16.61
CA LEU A 47 -1.85 -2.33 -16.81
C LEU A 47 -0.64 -2.57 -17.72
N ALA A 48 0.11 -3.65 -17.52
CA ALA A 48 1.22 -4.02 -18.40
C ALA A 48 0.74 -4.24 -19.84
N LEU A 49 -0.35 -4.99 -20.05
CA LEU A 49 -0.91 -5.22 -21.38
C LEU A 49 -1.40 -3.95 -22.09
N ARG A 50 -1.76 -2.91 -21.32
CA ARG A 50 -2.12 -1.57 -21.84
C ARG A 50 -0.92 -0.68 -22.14
N GLY A 51 0.31 -1.17 -21.93
CA GLY A 51 1.55 -0.49 -22.26
C GLY A 51 2.12 0.38 -21.14
N HIS A 52 1.63 0.27 -19.90
CA HIS A 52 2.22 0.93 -18.74
C HIS A 52 3.52 0.24 -18.32
N ASP A 53 4.52 0.98 -17.85
CA ASP A 53 5.74 0.41 -17.27
C ASP A 53 5.55 0.23 -15.76
N LEU A 54 5.57 -1.01 -15.28
CA LEU A 54 5.35 -1.31 -13.87
C LEU A 54 6.64 -1.76 -13.18
N THR A 55 6.86 -1.25 -11.97
CA THR A 55 7.74 -1.88 -10.99
C THR A 55 6.90 -2.25 -9.78
N VAL A 56 6.85 -3.53 -9.42
CA VAL A 56 6.03 -4.04 -8.32
C VAL A 56 6.92 -4.61 -7.23
N LEU A 57 6.77 -4.12 -6.00
CA LEU A 57 7.37 -4.70 -4.79
C LEU A 57 6.37 -5.74 -4.26
N THR A 58 6.74 -7.01 -4.32
CA THR A 58 5.83 -8.13 -4.03
C THR A 58 6.55 -9.25 -3.30
N THR A 59 5.84 -9.97 -2.44
CA THR A 59 6.35 -11.19 -1.80
C THR A 59 6.14 -12.44 -2.66
N ASP A 60 5.33 -12.34 -3.71
CA ASP A 60 4.96 -13.45 -4.59
C ASP A 60 5.03 -13.00 -6.06
N PRO A 61 6.23 -12.91 -6.65
CA PRO A 61 6.40 -12.54 -8.06
C PRO A 61 5.68 -13.51 -9.00
N MET A 62 4.97 -12.97 -9.99
CA MET A 62 4.32 -13.75 -11.05
C MET A 62 5.32 -14.38 -12.01
N ASN A 63 6.49 -13.76 -12.21
CA ASN A 63 7.53 -14.18 -13.15
C ASN A 63 7.01 -14.41 -14.57
N ASN A 64 6.05 -13.59 -15.01
CA ASN A 64 5.40 -13.75 -16.30
C ASN A 64 6.24 -13.13 -17.42
N SER A 65 7.00 -13.96 -18.14
CA SER A 65 7.87 -13.53 -19.25
C SER A 65 7.15 -12.91 -20.44
N SER A 66 5.81 -13.03 -20.52
CA SER A 66 5.01 -12.36 -21.57
C SER A 66 4.74 -10.87 -21.30
N LEU A 67 5.09 -10.36 -20.12
CA LEU A 67 4.90 -8.96 -19.71
C LEU A 67 6.27 -8.27 -19.53
N PRO A 68 6.96 -7.88 -20.62
CA PRO A 68 8.33 -7.35 -20.54
C PRO A 68 8.44 -5.99 -19.82
N ASN A 69 7.32 -5.29 -19.67
CA ASN A 69 7.16 -4.02 -18.97
C ASN A 69 6.68 -4.17 -17.51
N LEU A 70 6.63 -5.40 -16.99
CA LEU A 70 6.38 -5.68 -15.57
C LEU A 70 7.69 -6.13 -14.92
N LYS A 71 8.31 -5.22 -14.16
CA LYS A 71 9.43 -5.55 -13.27
C LYS A 71 8.90 -5.91 -11.90
N GLU A 72 9.31 -7.04 -11.34
CA GLU A 72 8.95 -7.46 -9.98
C GLU A 72 10.21 -7.47 -9.10
N ILE A 73 10.16 -6.78 -7.97
CA ILE A 73 11.19 -6.85 -6.92
C ILE A 73 10.69 -7.85 -5.88
N ASP A 74 11.41 -8.96 -5.77
CA ASP A 74 11.06 -10.07 -4.89
C ASP A 74 11.38 -9.75 -3.43
N LEU A 75 10.35 -9.73 -2.61
CA LEU A 75 10.39 -9.52 -1.15
C LEU A 75 9.98 -10.80 -0.40
N GLY A 76 10.07 -11.98 -1.03
CA GLY A 76 9.67 -13.27 -0.47
C GLY A 76 10.34 -13.62 0.87
N PHE A 77 11.51 -13.03 1.16
CA PHE A 77 12.16 -13.15 2.49
C PHE A 77 11.23 -12.69 3.64
N ALA A 78 10.25 -11.83 3.38
CA ALA A 78 9.30 -11.35 4.37
C ALA A 78 8.44 -12.48 4.96
N TYR A 79 8.28 -13.61 4.25
CA TYR A 79 7.62 -14.79 4.80
C TYR A 79 8.38 -15.39 6.00
N ASP A 80 9.71 -15.31 6.02
CA ASP A 80 10.50 -15.80 7.18
C ASP A 80 10.30 -14.89 8.39
N LEU A 81 10.23 -13.57 8.17
CA LEU A 81 9.89 -12.64 9.25
C LEU A 81 8.49 -12.94 9.79
N TRP A 82 7.51 -13.14 8.91
CA TRP A 82 6.12 -13.40 9.27
C TRP A 82 5.91 -14.74 10.00
N ASN A 83 6.44 -15.83 9.44
CA ASN A 83 6.18 -17.19 9.92
C ASN A 83 7.19 -17.66 10.98
N VAL A 84 8.47 -17.31 10.82
CA VAL A 84 9.54 -17.84 11.67
C VAL A 84 9.82 -16.89 12.82
N LYS A 85 10.13 -15.62 12.53
CA LYS A 85 10.49 -14.64 13.57
C LYS A 85 9.30 -14.27 14.45
N HIS A 86 8.19 -13.88 13.82
CA HIS A 86 7.01 -13.38 14.54
C HIS A 86 5.95 -14.46 14.82
N ASN A 87 6.04 -15.60 14.13
CA ASN A 87 5.10 -16.72 14.27
C ASN A 87 3.64 -16.24 14.27
N PHE A 88 3.25 -15.58 13.18
CA PHE A 88 1.93 -14.98 13.05
C PHE A 88 0.79 -15.97 13.32
N THR A 89 0.95 -17.23 12.93
CA THR A 89 -0.01 -18.31 13.23
C THR A 89 -0.25 -18.46 14.74
N HIS A 90 0.81 -18.47 15.55
CA HIS A 90 0.68 -18.50 17.01
C HIS A 90 0.08 -17.20 17.55
N MET A 91 0.45 -16.06 16.96
CA MET A 91 -0.09 -14.75 17.33
C MET A 91 -1.63 -14.70 17.18
N ILE A 92 -2.17 -15.13 16.03
CA ILE A 92 -3.63 -15.21 15.81
C ILE A 92 -4.29 -16.17 16.80
N ARG A 93 -3.71 -17.36 16.99
CA ARG A 93 -4.30 -18.39 17.86
C ARG A 93 -4.44 -17.94 19.32
N THR A 94 -3.57 -17.03 19.77
CA THR A 94 -3.57 -16.47 21.12
C THR A 94 -4.26 -15.11 21.21
N ALA A 95 -4.78 -14.58 20.09
CA ALA A 95 -5.51 -13.30 20.07
C ALA A 95 -6.75 -13.29 20.98
N PRO A 96 -7.55 -14.37 21.09
CA PRO A 96 -8.70 -14.41 22.01
C PRO A 96 -8.32 -14.25 23.49
N ASP A 97 -7.09 -14.61 23.87
CA ASP A 97 -6.61 -14.52 25.25
C ASP A 97 -6.32 -13.07 25.66
N SER A 98 -5.89 -12.23 24.71
CA SER A 98 -5.61 -10.81 24.95
C SER A 98 -5.53 -10.01 23.65
N LEU A 99 -6.62 -9.31 23.32
CA LEU A 99 -6.72 -8.48 22.11
C LEU A 99 -5.69 -7.34 22.09
N LEU A 100 -5.42 -6.70 23.23
CA LEU A 100 -4.44 -5.60 23.30
C LEU A 100 -3.01 -6.10 23.00
N LYS A 101 -2.61 -7.23 23.58
CA LYS A 101 -1.31 -7.85 23.28
C LYS A 101 -1.21 -8.32 21.83
N PHE A 102 -2.32 -8.72 21.22
CA PHE A 102 -2.36 -9.03 19.80
C PHE A 102 -2.09 -7.78 18.96
N ILE A 103 -2.79 -6.67 19.25
CA ILE A 103 -2.58 -5.39 18.55
C ILE A 103 -1.13 -4.93 18.65
N ASP A 104 -0.55 -4.92 19.86
CA ASP A 104 0.84 -4.49 20.06
C ASP A 104 1.82 -5.34 19.25
N ARG A 105 1.72 -6.68 19.34
CA ARG A 105 2.58 -7.60 18.58
C ARG A 105 2.37 -7.48 17.07
N TYR A 106 1.14 -7.26 16.62
CA TYR A 106 0.84 -7.09 15.21
C TYR A 106 1.47 -5.82 14.65
N VAL A 107 1.38 -4.71 15.37
CA VAL A 107 2.00 -3.43 14.99
C VAL A 107 3.52 -3.53 14.98
N GLU A 108 4.11 -4.23 15.94
CA GLU A 108 5.56 -4.51 15.95
C GLU A 108 6.01 -5.39 14.78
N MET A 109 5.26 -6.44 14.47
CA MET A 109 5.54 -7.32 13.34
C MET A 109 5.47 -6.57 12.01
N VAL A 110 4.42 -5.79 11.79
CA VAL A 110 4.24 -5.01 10.56
C VAL A 110 5.37 -3.99 10.39
N ASP A 111 5.70 -3.24 11.45
CA ASP A 111 6.81 -2.29 11.44
C ASP A 111 8.15 -2.96 11.10
N ASP A 112 8.45 -4.10 11.73
CA ASP A 112 9.68 -4.86 11.49
C ASP A 112 9.78 -5.41 10.06
N ILE A 113 8.67 -5.91 9.50
CA ILE A 113 8.64 -6.39 8.11
C ILE A 113 8.91 -5.25 7.14
N VAL A 114 8.19 -4.14 7.27
CA VAL A 114 8.38 -2.99 6.37
C VAL A 114 9.78 -2.41 6.53
N ASP A 115 10.37 -2.43 7.74
CA ASP A 115 11.75 -2.00 7.97
C ASP A 115 12.75 -2.82 7.15
N HIS A 116 12.60 -4.14 7.11
CA HIS A 116 13.47 -5.02 6.32
C HIS A 116 13.19 -4.88 4.82
N GLN A 117 11.94 -4.65 4.41
CA GLN A 117 11.59 -4.39 3.01
C GLN A 117 12.19 -3.08 2.49
N LEU A 118 12.13 -2.00 3.28
CA LEU A 118 12.78 -0.73 2.94
C LEU A 118 14.31 -0.85 2.92
N ALA A 119 14.87 -1.76 3.74
CA ALA A 119 16.29 -2.07 3.73
C ALA A 119 16.74 -2.95 2.55
N HIS A 120 15.81 -3.58 1.82
CA HIS A 120 16.13 -4.46 0.69
C HIS A 120 16.94 -3.68 -0.36
N PRO A 121 18.05 -4.24 -0.92
CA PRO A 121 18.96 -3.47 -1.78
C PRO A 121 18.29 -2.79 -2.97
N GLU A 122 17.37 -3.48 -3.65
CA GLU A 122 16.63 -2.90 -4.79
C GLU A 122 15.62 -1.83 -4.38
N VAL A 123 14.98 -1.99 -3.21
CA VAL A 123 14.05 -0.98 -2.68
C VAL A 123 14.83 0.26 -2.24
N LYS A 124 15.97 0.07 -1.57
CA LYS A 124 16.89 1.14 -1.21
C LYS A 124 17.45 1.87 -2.45
N ALA A 125 17.65 1.17 -3.56
CA ALA A 125 18.02 1.78 -4.83
C ALA A 125 16.90 2.71 -5.35
N LEU A 126 15.63 2.32 -5.27
CA LEU A 126 14.50 3.20 -5.62
C LEU A 126 14.45 4.45 -4.73
N ILE A 127 14.69 4.29 -3.43
CA ILE A 127 14.71 5.41 -2.48
C ILE A 127 15.85 6.39 -2.81
N THR A 128 17.04 5.89 -3.11
CA THR A 128 18.24 6.74 -3.26
C THR A 128 18.49 7.25 -4.69
N ASN A 129 17.96 6.58 -5.71
CA ASN A 129 18.19 6.95 -7.11
C ASN A 129 17.41 8.20 -7.52
N LYS A 130 18.06 9.36 -7.51
CA LYS A 130 17.45 10.66 -7.86
C LYS A 130 16.97 10.79 -9.31
N THR A 131 17.40 9.90 -10.21
CA THR A 131 16.97 9.90 -11.62
C THR A 131 15.72 9.07 -11.87
N GLU A 132 15.38 8.18 -10.94
CA GLU A 132 14.18 7.37 -11.05
C GLU A 132 12.93 8.20 -10.76
N HIS A 133 11.89 7.96 -11.54
CA HIS A 133 10.59 8.63 -11.43
C HIS A 133 9.45 7.67 -11.73
N PHE A 134 8.31 7.94 -11.13
CA PHE A 134 7.04 7.25 -11.36
C PHE A 134 5.94 8.30 -11.48
N ASP A 135 4.95 8.03 -12.32
CA ASP A 135 3.78 8.89 -12.53
C ASP A 135 2.66 8.59 -11.55
N LEU A 136 2.67 7.38 -10.95
CA LEU A 136 1.65 6.91 -10.02
C LEU A 136 2.22 5.87 -9.04
N LEU A 137 1.86 6.00 -7.77
CA LEU A 137 2.03 4.96 -6.76
C LEU A 137 0.71 4.20 -6.55
N MET A 138 0.73 2.88 -6.57
CA MET A 138 -0.39 2.03 -6.18
C MET A 138 0.07 1.15 -5.02
N LEU A 139 -0.50 1.33 -3.83
CA LEU A 139 -0.09 0.58 -2.64
C LEU A 139 -1.24 -0.19 -2.01
N GLU A 140 -0.94 -1.38 -1.52
CA GLU A 140 -1.78 -2.03 -0.53
C GLU A 140 -1.77 -1.18 0.75
N TYR A 141 -2.95 -0.89 1.28
CA TYR A 141 -3.22 -0.19 2.53
C TYR A 141 -3.57 -1.24 3.61
N PRO A 142 -3.20 -1.05 4.89
CA PRO A 142 -2.88 0.20 5.56
C PRO A 142 -1.39 0.34 5.93
N TYR A 143 -0.54 0.71 4.97
CA TYR A 143 0.89 0.94 5.20
C TYR A 143 1.28 2.42 5.00
N PRO A 144 0.95 3.34 5.94
CA PRO A 144 1.21 4.78 5.77
C PRO A 144 2.66 5.12 5.47
N SER A 145 3.65 4.45 6.09
CA SER A 145 5.06 4.73 5.83
C SER A 145 5.46 4.56 4.36
N LEU A 146 4.82 3.63 3.64
CA LEU A 146 5.04 3.40 2.22
C LEU A 146 4.43 4.48 1.32
N THR A 147 3.47 5.26 1.82
CA THR A 147 2.96 6.44 1.09
C THR A 147 4.04 7.50 0.87
N THR A 148 5.13 7.48 1.64
CA THR A 148 6.29 8.37 1.45
C THR A 148 6.91 8.24 0.06
N PHE A 149 6.77 7.09 -0.62
CA PHE A 149 7.18 6.95 -2.01
C PHE A 149 6.49 7.95 -2.94
N SER A 150 5.25 8.35 -2.65
CA SER A 150 4.52 9.37 -3.44
C SER A 150 5.22 10.73 -3.35
N GLU A 151 5.64 11.15 -2.16
CA GLU A 151 6.40 12.38 -1.96
C GLU A 151 7.81 12.26 -2.55
N ARG A 152 8.45 11.09 -2.43
CA ARG A 152 9.79 10.83 -3.00
C ARG A 152 9.81 10.98 -4.53
N PHE A 153 8.75 10.54 -5.21
CA PHE A 153 8.64 10.62 -6.66
C PHE A 153 7.79 11.80 -7.14
N ALA A 154 7.24 12.60 -6.21
CA ALA A 154 6.34 13.71 -6.48
C ALA A 154 5.15 13.31 -7.38
N CYS A 155 4.52 12.18 -7.05
CA CYS A 155 3.40 11.62 -7.82
C CYS A 155 2.18 11.35 -6.91
N PRO A 156 0.96 11.31 -7.47
CA PRO A 156 -0.22 10.88 -6.72
C PRO A 156 -0.13 9.39 -6.34
N PHE A 157 -0.91 8.97 -5.35
CA PHE A 157 -1.04 7.55 -5.00
C PHE A 157 -2.50 7.09 -4.94
N ILE A 158 -2.70 5.80 -5.22
CA ILE A 158 -3.95 5.06 -5.01
C ILE A 158 -3.71 4.02 -3.92
N GLY A 159 -4.49 4.11 -2.84
CA GLY A 159 -4.56 3.06 -1.82
C GLY A 159 -5.53 1.96 -2.24
N MET A 160 -5.11 0.71 -2.10
CA MET A 160 -5.91 -0.48 -2.41
C MET A 160 -5.98 -1.38 -1.18
N THR A 161 -7.08 -2.12 -1.01
CA THR A 161 -7.21 -3.09 0.08
C THR A 161 -7.71 -4.41 -0.45
N SER A 162 -7.13 -5.51 0.03
CA SER A 162 -7.54 -6.89 -0.28
C SER A 162 -8.60 -7.42 0.69
N LEU A 163 -8.87 -6.67 1.77
CA LEU A 163 -9.87 -6.95 2.79
C LEU A 163 -10.62 -5.66 3.20
N ASP A 164 -11.51 -5.74 4.17
CA ASP A 164 -12.12 -4.54 4.76
C ASP A 164 -11.05 -3.67 5.45
N ALA A 165 -11.30 -2.37 5.54
CA ALA A 165 -10.36 -1.41 6.09
C ALA A 165 -10.66 -1.14 7.58
N HIS A 166 -9.62 -0.78 8.34
CA HIS A 166 -9.83 -0.31 9.71
C HIS A 166 -10.49 1.07 9.71
N SER A 167 -11.19 1.39 10.81
CA SER A 167 -11.90 2.68 10.97
C SER A 167 -11.04 3.93 10.71
N ASN A 168 -9.74 3.89 11.01
CA ASN A 168 -8.81 5.00 10.75
C ASN A 168 -8.51 5.21 9.25
N ILE A 169 -8.62 4.16 8.44
CA ILE A 169 -8.44 4.25 6.97
C ILE A 169 -9.65 4.93 6.35
N TYR A 170 -10.83 4.52 6.80
CA TYR A 170 -12.10 5.15 6.48
C TYR A 170 -12.11 6.65 6.82
N ASP A 171 -11.61 7.01 8.01
CA ASP A 171 -11.45 8.41 8.39
C ASP A 171 -10.48 9.17 7.45
N ALA A 172 -9.37 8.53 7.03
CA ALA A 172 -8.35 9.15 6.19
C ALA A 172 -8.85 9.51 4.77
N VAL A 173 -9.83 8.76 4.24
CA VAL A 173 -10.45 9.02 2.93
C VAL A 173 -11.77 9.80 3.03
N GLY A 174 -12.07 10.37 4.21
CA GLY A 174 -13.29 11.14 4.43
C GLY A 174 -14.58 10.32 4.47
N ASN A 175 -14.48 9.01 4.74
CA ASN A 175 -15.62 8.10 4.83
C ASN A 175 -15.77 7.50 6.26
N PRO A 176 -16.03 8.30 7.30
CA PRO A 176 -15.99 7.83 8.69
C PRO A 176 -17.01 6.71 8.98
N SER A 177 -16.55 5.61 9.57
CA SER A 177 -17.39 4.46 9.92
C SER A 177 -18.13 4.67 11.24
N HIS A 178 -19.43 4.35 11.30
CA HIS A 178 -20.19 4.39 12.56
C HIS A 178 -20.00 3.09 13.37
N PRO A 179 -19.48 3.13 14.61
CA PRO A 179 -19.08 1.92 15.36
C PRO A 179 -20.19 0.91 15.61
N VAL A 180 -21.43 1.38 15.75
CA VAL A 180 -22.59 0.50 15.97
C VAL A 180 -23.09 -0.17 14.70
N LEU A 181 -22.96 0.50 13.55
CA LEU A 181 -23.50 0.00 12.27
C LEU A 181 -22.44 -0.84 11.55
N ASN A 182 -21.18 -0.39 11.63
CA ASN A 182 -20.00 -1.01 11.04
C ASN A 182 -18.95 -1.19 12.15
N PRO A 183 -19.08 -2.23 12.99
CA PRO A 183 -18.01 -2.57 13.93
C PRO A 183 -16.72 -2.86 13.15
N ASP A 184 -15.56 -2.57 13.76
CA ASP A 184 -14.28 -2.86 13.12
C ASP A 184 -14.14 -4.35 12.84
N PHE A 185 -13.62 -4.72 11.66
CA PHE A 185 -13.52 -6.11 11.23
C PHE A 185 -12.62 -6.97 12.16
N SER A 186 -11.78 -6.34 12.98
CA SER A 186 -10.97 -7.01 14.00
C SER A 186 -11.80 -7.57 15.16
N LEU A 187 -13.04 -7.10 15.33
CA LEU A 187 -13.95 -7.58 16.37
C LEU A 187 -14.72 -8.81 15.88
N PRO A 188 -14.97 -9.81 16.73
CA PRO A 188 -15.75 -10.99 16.38
C PRO A 188 -17.26 -10.70 16.41
N PHE A 189 -17.65 -9.55 15.86
CA PHE A 189 -19.02 -9.05 15.88
C PHE A 189 -19.63 -9.16 14.48
N GLY A 190 -20.86 -9.68 14.40
CA GLY A 190 -21.60 -9.80 13.15
C GLY A 190 -23.10 -9.64 13.38
N GLY A 191 -23.82 -9.26 12.33
CA GLY A 191 -25.26 -9.03 12.38
C GLY A 191 -25.67 -7.87 13.29
N SER A 192 -26.86 -7.96 13.89
CA SER A 192 -27.39 -6.91 14.77
C SER A 192 -26.74 -6.95 16.15
N LEU A 193 -25.94 -5.92 16.47
CA LEU A 193 -25.25 -5.81 17.76
C LEU A 193 -26.22 -5.54 18.92
N ASN A 194 -26.05 -6.28 20.02
CA ASN A 194 -26.69 -5.97 21.31
C ASN A 194 -26.00 -4.79 22.02
N PHE A 195 -26.62 -4.25 23.07
CA PHE A 195 -26.11 -3.06 23.77
C PHE A 195 -24.65 -3.20 24.23
N ARG A 196 -24.26 -4.36 24.77
CA ARG A 196 -22.87 -4.58 25.24
C ARG A 196 -21.89 -4.57 24.08
N GLN A 197 -22.22 -5.24 22.97
CA GLN A 197 -21.39 -5.26 21.76
C GLN A 197 -21.24 -3.85 21.16
N ARG A 198 -22.30 -3.03 21.18
CA ARG A 198 -22.24 -1.63 20.74
C ARG A 198 -21.27 -0.80 21.56
N VAL A 199 -21.34 -0.91 22.89
CA VAL A 199 -20.41 -0.22 23.81
C VAL A 199 -18.98 -0.68 23.58
N LEU A 200 -18.75 -1.99 23.49
CA LEU A 200 -17.41 -2.54 23.23
C LEU A 200 -16.85 -2.10 21.88
N SER A 201 -17.68 -2.05 20.84
CA SER A 201 -17.26 -1.59 19.51
C SER A 201 -16.85 -0.12 19.53
N LEU A 202 -17.64 0.74 20.19
CA LEU A 202 -17.30 2.16 20.37
C LEU A 202 -15.98 2.34 21.14
N LEU A 203 -15.81 1.61 22.25
CA LEU A 203 -14.59 1.67 23.04
C LEU A 203 -13.38 1.20 22.24
N PHE A 204 -13.53 0.12 21.46
CA PHE A 204 -12.46 -0.42 20.61
C PHE A 204 -12.05 0.55 19.51
N GLN A 205 -13.00 1.13 18.77
CA GLN A 205 -12.69 2.13 17.73
C GLN A 205 -12.06 3.39 18.33
N THR A 206 -12.54 3.85 19.49
CA THR A 206 -11.94 5.00 20.16
C THR A 206 -10.50 4.70 20.60
N TYR A 207 -10.28 3.52 21.20
CA TYR A 207 -8.96 3.08 21.62
C TYR A 207 -7.99 2.96 20.45
N THR A 208 -8.38 2.27 19.37
CA THR A 208 -7.52 2.07 18.19
C THR A 208 -7.18 3.39 17.50
N ARG A 209 -8.13 4.34 17.38
CA ARG A 209 -7.85 5.70 16.87
C ARG A 209 -6.80 6.43 17.71
N LEU A 210 -6.95 6.41 19.03
CA LEU A 210 -5.98 7.03 19.93
C LEU A 210 -4.62 6.32 19.87
N TYR A 211 -4.61 4.99 19.86
CA TYR A 211 -3.40 4.18 19.77
C TYR A 211 -2.63 4.48 18.47
N VAL A 212 -3.32 4.45 17.33
CA VAL A 212 -2.71 4.75 16.03
C VAL A 212 -2.12 6.15 16.02
N ARG A 213 -2.87 7.15 16.47
CA ARG A 213 -2.43 8.55 16.47
C ARG A 213 -1.25 8.81 17.42
N MET A 214 -1.30 8.24 18.62
CA MET A 214 -0.34 8.56 19.70
C MET A 214 0.89 7.65 19.70
N TYR A 215 0.78 6.43 19.18
CA TYR A 215 1.86 5.43 19.25
C TYR A 215 2.33 4.99 17.85
N SER A 216 1.42 4.54 16.98
CA SER A 216 1.82 4.01 15.66
C SER A 216 2.42 5.07 14.75
N TYR A 217 1.80 6.25 14.63
CA TYR A 217 2.28 7.31 13.73
C TYR A 217 3.70 7.79 14.06
N PRO A 218 4.04 8.13 15.32
CA PRO A 218 5.42 8.50 15.67
C PRO A 218 6.45 7.42 15.33
N LYS A 219 6.08 6.15 15.49
CA LYS A 219 6.94 5.01 15.14
C LYS A 219 7.17 4.93 13.63
N LEU A 220 6.10 5.02 12.84
CA LEU A 220 6.17 5.03 11.37
C LEU A 220 6.96 6.23 10.84
N GLU A 221 6.85 7.41 11.47
CA GLU A 221 7.66 8.59 11.11
C GLU A 221 9.15 8.40 11.45
N SER A 222 9.47 7.67 12.51
CA SER A 222 10.85 7.26 12.80
C SER A 222 11.40 6.31 11.74
N GLN A 223 10.58 5.37 11.28
CA GLN A 223 10.94 4.44 10.20
C GLN A 223 11.16 5.18 8.87
N VAL A 224 10.30 6.15 8.54
CA VAL A 224 10.48 7.01 7.35
C VAL A 224 11.81 7.75 7.42
N ARG A 225 12.11 8.42 8.55
CA ARG A 225 13.40 9.12 8.74
C ARG A 225 14.59 8.19 8.60
N LYS A 226 14.51 6.96 9.13
CA LYS A 226 15.57 5.96 9.04
C LYS A 226 15.92 5.59 7.58
N HIS A 227 14.92 5.40 6.71
CA HIS A 227 15.14 4.89 5.36
C HIS A 227 15.19 5.96 4.28
N PHE A 228 14.33 6.97 4.36
CA PHE A 228 14.21 8.05 3.38
C PHE A 228 15.05 9.28 3.75
N GLY A 229 15.41 9.42 5.03
CA GLY A 229 16.10 10.60 5.57
C GLY A 229 15.14 11.68 6.07
N ASP A 230 15.70 12.80 6.48
CA ASP A 230 14.93 13.98 6.88
C ASP A 230 14.42 14.75 5.66
N GLY A 231 13.26 15.40 5.78
CA GLY A 231 12.70 16.28 4.75
C GLY A 231 11.37 15.84 4.12
N TYR A 232 10.82 14.71 4.56
CA TYR A 232 9.47 14.28 4.18
C TYR A 232 8.42 14.87 5.13
N PRO A 233 7.23 15.22 4.63
CA PRO A 233 6.15 15.71 5.48
C PRO A 233 5.67 14.62 6.45
N PRO A 234 5.04 15.00 7.58
CA PRO A 234 4.36 14.07 8.47
C PRO A 234 3.37 13.18 7.71
N LEU A 235 3.25 11.91 8.12
CA LEU A 235 2.42 10.92 7.42
C LEU A 235 0.93 11.31 7.36
N GLY A 236 0.47 12.09 8.33
CA GLY A 236 -0.90 12.61 8.34
C GLY A 236 -1.18 13.58 7.17
N ASP A 237 -0.16 14.35 6.76
CA ASP A 237 -0.32 15.36 5.71
C ASP A 237 -0.31 14.73 4.31
N ILE A 238 0.45 13.64 4.13
CA ILE A 238 0.48 12.86 2.88
C ILE A 238 -0.90 12.25 2.60
N ALA A 239 -1.53 11.68 3.63
CA ALA A 239 -2.87 11.09 3.51
C ALA A 239 -3.92 12.14 3.08
N ILE A 240 -3.87 13.35 3.63
CA ILE A 240 -4.85 14.41 3.32
C ILE A 240 -4.69 14.94 1.89
N LYS A 241 -3.44 15.11 1.40
CA LYS A 241 -3.18 15.59 0.03
C LYS A 241 -3.78 14.69 -1.06
N SER A 242 -3.89 13.39 -0.80
CA SER A 242 -4.43 12.44 -1.78
C SER A 242 -5.94 12.58 -2.05
N CYS A 243 -6.66 13.34 -1.21
CA CYS A 243 -8.11 13.52 -1.29
C CYS A 243 -8.53 14.87 -1.91
N GLY A 244 -7.60 15.73 -2.35
CA GLY A 244 -7.88 17.04 -2.94
C GLY A 244 -7.38 17.15 -4.38
#